data_AF-A0A7Y4RZN9-F1
#
_entry.id   AF-A0A7Y4RZN9-F1
#
_cell.length_a   1.000
_cell.length_b   1.000
_cell.length_c   1.000
_cell.angle_alpha   90.00
_cell.angle_beta   90.00
_cell.angle_gamma   90.00
#
_symmetry.space_group_name_H-M   'P 1'
#
loop_
_entity.id
_entity.type
_entity.pdbx_description
1 polymer ?
#
loop_
_entity_poly.entity_id
_entity_poly.type
_entity_poly.pdbx_seq_one_letter_code
_entity_poly.pdbx_strand_id
1 'polypeptide(L)'
;MTKFNRFFITFVIAGLFAMNSPAGIADDQSYGSKTGQKAARSFANLCTAWLEIPKNMINVSNQSNVFYGIVGGMFKGLVHTAGRLGVAVADLITLPLPTQPIAHPIYIWEDFDIDTTYGDAFRYDSSQNIQPQPVATEPAPVPQAAQPAAPVPVDDSEFIKRDTNRKLDSMFQNKMTK
;
A
#
# COMPACT_ATOMS: atom_id res chain seq x y z
N MET A 1 -31.55 36.08 -17.20
CA MET A 1 -30.81 35.95 -18.48
C MET A 1 -29.32 35.97 -18.20
N THR A 2 -28.66 34.82 -18.13
CA THR A 2 -27.18 34.73 -18.12
C THR A 2 -26.75 34.18 -19.47
N LYS A 3 -26.22 35.05 -20.34
CA LYS A 3 -25.59 34.64 -21.60
C LYS A 3 -24.24 33.99 -21.25
N PHE A 4 -24.28 32.71 -20.89
CA PHE A 4 -23.08 31.96 -20.56
C PHE A 4 -22.21 31.86 -21.82
N ASN A 5 -20.95 32.31 -21.72
CA ASN A 5 -20.09 32.55 -22.86
C ASN A 5 -19.65 31.22 -23.48
N ARG A 6 -20.38 30.76 -24.50
CA ARG A 6 -20.18 29.46 -25.16
C ARG A 6 -18.74 29.23 -25.62
N PHE A 7 -18.03 30.30 -25.99
CA PHE A 7 -16.61 30.26 -26.34
C PHE A 7 -15.70 29.85 -25.17
N PHE A 8 -16.02 30.30 -23.94
CA PHE A 8 -15.26 29.97 -22.75
C PHE A 8 -15.44 28.50 -22.36
N ILE A 9 -16.67 27.98 -22.46
CA ILE A 9 -16.95 26.55 -22.23
C ILE A 9 -16.18 25.67 -23.23
N THR A 10 -16.21 26.02 -24.52
CA THR A 10 -15.51 25.25 -25.56
C THR A 10 -14.00 25.25 -25.33
N PHE A 11 -13.40 26.37 -24.91
CA PHE A 11 -11.97 26.43 -24.59
C PHE A 11 -11.60 25.56 -23.39
N VAL A 12 -12.44 25.57 -22.35
CA VAL A 12 -12.23 24.73 -21.16
C VAL A 12 -12.34 23.24 -21.52
N ILE A 13 -13.38 22.84 -22.26
CA ILE A 13 -13.58 21.43 -22.67
C ILE A 13 -12.47 20.96 -23.63
N ALA A 14 -12.06 21.79 -24.59
CA ALA A 14 -10.97 21.46 -25.51
C ALA A 14 -9.61 21.34 -24.79
N GLY A 15 -9.36 22.21 -23.79
CA GLY A 15 -8.18 22.10 -22.92
C GLY A 15 -8.19 20.80 -22.10
N LEU A 16 -9.34 20.44 -21.51
CA LEU A 16 -9.51 19.18 -20.79
C LEU A 16 -9.30 17.95 -21.69
N PHE A 17 -9.71 17.99 -22.96
CA PHE A 17 -9.48 16.88 -23.91
C PHE A 17 -8.01 16.79 -24.37
N ALA A 18 -7.32 17.92 -24.57
CA ALA A 18 -5.91 17.93 -24.97
C ALA A 18 -4.97 17.34 -23.90
N MET A 19 -5.35 17.42 -22.63
CA MET A 19 -4.62 16.83 -21.50
C MET A 19 -4.73 15.30 -21.40
N ASN A 20 -5.62 14.66 -22.17
CA ASN A 20 -5.78 13.20 -22.21
C ASN A 20 -4.87 12.52 -23.25
N SER A 21 -3.88 13.23 -23.81
CA SER A 21 -2.84 12.56 -24.60
C SER A 21 -2.08 11.59 -23.68
N PRO A 22 -2.00 10.28 -24.01
CA PRO A 22 -1.05 9.42 -23.33
C PRO A 22 0.33 9.99 -23.62
N ALA A 23 0.91 10.68 -22.65
CA ALA A 23 2.32 11.02 -22.67
C ALA A 23 3.05 9.67 -22.71
N GLY A 24 3.39 9.22 -23.92
CA GLY A 24 4.18 8.03 -24.14
C GLY A 24 5.39 8.13 -23.24
N ILE A 25 5.54 7.15 -22.34
CA ILE A 25 6.74 6.98 -21.54
C ILE A 25 7.85 6.70 -22.55
N ALA A 26 8.57 7.75 -22.96
CA ALA A 26 9.85 7.59 -23.59
C ALA A 26 10.73 6.92 -22.54
N ASP A 27 11.10 5.66 -22.79
CA ASP A 27 11.96 4.83 -21.95
C ASP A 27 13.43 5.28 -22.01
N ASP A 28 13.62 6.60 -21.96
CA ASP A 28 14.91 7.24 -21.95
C ASP A 28 15.29 7.40 -20.47
N GLN A 29 16.05 6.45 -19.93
CA GLN A 29 16.47 6.36 -18.52
C GLN A 29 17.42 7.49 -18.07
N SER A 30 17.43 8.60 -18.80
CA SER A 30 18.23 9.78 -18.53
C SER A 30 17.81 10.45 -17.22
N TYR A 31 18.76 11.12 -16.58
CA TYR A 31 18.52 11.86 -15.32
C TYR A 31 17.34 12.84 -15.41
N GLY A 32 17.21 13.54 -16.55
CA GLY A 32 16.12 14.48 -16.80
C GLY A 32 14.76 13.79 -16.86
N SER A 33 14.68 12.61 -17.50
CA SER A 33 13.46 11.80 -17.54
C SER A 33 13.06 11.31 -16.15
N LYS A 34 14.01 10.80 -15.34
CA LYS A 34 13.75 10.35 -13.97
C LYS A 34 13.26 11.47 -13.06
N THR A 35 13.91 12.64 -13.13
CA THR A 35 13.51 13.83 -12.37
C THR A 35 12.16 14.37 -12.86
N GLY A 36 11.90 14.34 -14.17
CA GLY A 36 10.64 14.74 -14.77
C GLY A 36 9.47 13.84 -14.38
N GLN A 37 9.67 12.52 -14.39
CA GLN A 37 8.69 11.54 -13.90
C GLN A 37 8.42 11.73 -12.41
N LYS A 38 9.46 12.00 -11.62
CA LYS A 38 9.32 12.35 -10.20
C LYS A 38 8.50 13.64 -10.01
N ALA A 39 8.76 14.68 -10.80
CA ALA A 39 7.98 15.91 -10.77
C ALA A 39 6.51 15.66 -11.12
N ALA A 40 6.27 14.89 -12.20
CA ALA A 40 4.94 14.55 -12.68
C ALA A 40 4.14 13.74 -11.63
N ARG A 41 4.73 12.69 -11.04
CA ARG A 41 4.06 11.91 -9.97
C ARG A 41 3.82 12.75 -8.72
N SER A 42 4.73 13.65 -8.36
CA SER A 42 4.55 14.55 -7.21
C SER A 42 3.39 15.51 -7.45
N PHE A 43 3.35 16.14 -8.62
CA PHE A 43 2.27 17.03 -9.01
C PHE A 43 0.92 16.29 -9.06
N ALA A 44 0.89 15.12 -9.70
CA ALA A 44 -0.28 14.25 -9.72
C ALA A 44 -0.79 13.94 -8.31
N ASN A 45 0.09 13.49 -7.40
CA ASN A 45 -0.27 13.20 -6.03
C ASN A 45 -0.81 14.43 -5.29
N LEU A 46 -0.22 15.62 -5.47
CA LEU A 46 -0.76 16.86 -4.88
C LEU A 46 -2.18 17.17 -5.36
N CYS A 47 -2.44 17.04 -6.66
CA CYS A 47 -3.73 17.38 -7.23
C CYS A 47 -4.82 16.32 -6.98
N THR A 48 -4.43 15.06 -6.78
CA THR A 48 -5.37 13.94 -6.79
C THR A 48 -5.42 13.13 -5.51
N ALA A 49 -4.59 13.40 -4.50
CA ALA A 49 -4.60 12.68 -3.22
C ALA A 49 -5.97 12.58 -2.54
N TRP A 50 -6.89 13.50 -2.82
CA TRP A 50 -8.26 13.45 -2.30
C TRP A 50 -9.08 12.26 -2.85
N LEU A 51 -8.71 11.71 -4.01
CA LEU A 51 -9.34 10.52 -4.60
C LEU A 51 -9.11 9.26 -3.76
N GLU A 52 -8.16 9.26 -2.83
CA GLU A 52 -7.98 8.19 -1.85
C GLU A 52 -9.19 8.02 -0.93
N ILE A 53 -9.95 9.09 -0.66
CA ILE A 53 -11.13 9.02 0.20
C ILE A 53 -12.24 8.18 -0.43
N PRO A 54 -12.80 8.54 -1.61
CA PRO A 54 -13.85 7.74 -2.23
C PRO A 54 -13.37 6.33 -2.59
N LYS A 55 -12.11 6.18 -3.02
CA LYS A 55 -11.49 4.87 -3.29
C LYS A 55 -11.57 3.95 -2.07
N ASN A 56 -11.05 4.39 -0.92
CA ASN A 56 -11.04 3.57 0.28
C ASN A 56 -12.44 3.34 0.87
N MET A 57 -13.39 4.27 0.67
CA MET A 57 -14.80 4.04 1.00
C MET A 57 -15.38 2.85 0.23
N ILE A 58 -15.11 2.77 -1.07
CA ILE A 58 -15.59 1.66 -1.92
C ILE A 58 -14.89 0.36 -1.52
N ASN A 59 -13.56 0.36 -1.39
CA ASN A 59 -12.79 -0.86 -1.08
C ASN A 59 -13.18 -1.46 0.28
N VAL A 60 -13.31 -0.63 1.31
CA VAL A 60 -13.73 -1.10 2.64
C VAL A 60 -15.20 -1.52 2.63
N SER A 61 -16.08 -0.84 1.88
CA SER A 61 -17.48 -1.27 1.72
C SER A 61 -17.57 -2.66 1.09
N ASN A 62 -16.74 -2.94 0.07
CA ASN A 62 -16.70 -4.23 -0.62
C ASN A 62 -16.17 -5.37 0.27
N GLN A 63 -15.25 -5.08 1.19
CA GLN A 63 -14.69 -6.06 2.12
C GLN A 63 -15.57 -6.31 3.36
N SER A 64 -16.47 -5.38 3.68
CA SER A 64 -17.25 -5.42 4.92
C SER A 64 -18.73 -5.11 4.69
N ASN A 65 -19.17 -3.88 4.96
CA ASN A 65 -20.51 -3.38 4.72
C ASN A 65 -20.46 -1.87 4.50
N VAL A 66 -21.52 -1.31 3.91
CA VAL A 66 -21.56 0.11 3.50
C VAL A 66 -21.35 1.08 4.68
N PHE A 67 -21.89 0.78 5.86
CA PHE A 67 -21.76 1.68 7.02
C PHE A 67 -20.32 1.74 7.53
N TYR A 68 -19.67 0.58 7.67
CA TYR A 68 -18.26 0.48 8.02
C TYR A 68 -17.35 1.00 6.90
N GLY A 69 -17.73 0.81 5.64
CA GLY A 69 -17.03 1.34 4.48
C GLY A 69 -17.02 2.87 4.43
N ILE A 70 -18.13 3.52 4.77
CA ILE A 70 -18.18 4.99 4.84
C ILE A 70 -17.26 5.48 5.96
N VAL A 71 -17.41 4.99 7.20
CA VAL A 71 -16.65 5.52 8.34
C VAL A 71 -15.18 5.08 8.31
N GLY A 72 -14.96 3.76 8.20
CA GLY A 72 -13.63 3.16 8.16
C GLY A 72 -12.88 3.50 6.88
N GLY A 73 -13.56 3.48 5.73
CA GLY A 73 -12.95 3.87 4.46
C GLY A 73 -12.67 5.37 4.36
N MET A 74 -13.47 6.25 4.97
CA MET A 74 -13.14 7.67 5.08
C MET A 74 -11.89 7.89 5.94
N PHE A 75 -11.82 7.27 7.12
CA PHE A 75 -10.63 7.39 7.98
C PHE A 75 -9.37 6.86 7.29
N LYS A 76 -9.46 5.66 6.72
CA LYS A 76 -8.38 5.05 5.93
C LYS A 76 -7.97 5.93 4.76
N GLY A 77 -8.94 6.46 4.03
CA GLY A 77 -8.74 7.39 2.93
C GLY A 77 -8.01 8.66 3.34
N LEU A 78 -8.37 9.27 4.48
CA LEU A 78 -7.67 10.44 5.01
C LEU A 78 -6.20 10.14 5.34
N VAL A 79 -5.90 8.97 5.92
CA VAL A 79 -4.53 8.55 6.20
C VAL A 79 -3.73 8.41 4.89
N HIS A 80 -4.30 7.77 3.86
CA HIS A 80 -3.63 7.65 2.56
C HIS A 80 -3.50 8.98 1.81
N THR A 81 -4.49 9.87 1.90
CA THR A 81 -4.40 11.24 1.38
C THR A 81 -3.22 11.97 2.04
N ALA A 82 -3.13 11.94 3.37
CA ALA A 82 -2.04 12.58 4.10
C ALA A 82 -0.68 11.98 3.73
N GLY A 83 -0.59 10.65 3.63
CA GLY A 83 0.64 9.97 3.22
C GLY A 83 1.06 10.34 1.80
N ARG A 84 0.13 10.39 0.82
CA ARG A 84 0.44 10.81 -0.55
C ARG A 84 0.86 12.27 -0.65
N LEU A 85 0.22 13.16 0.11
CA LEU A 85 0.64 14.56 0.18
C LEU A 85 2.03 14.69 0.80
N GLY A 86 2.31 13.95 1.88
CA GLY A 86 3.63 13.93 2.52
C GLY A 86 4.72 13.46 1.57
N VAL A 87 4.49 12.36 0.85
CA VAL A 87 5.41 11.86 -0.19
C VAL A 87 5.58 12.87 -1.31
N ALA A 88 4.50 13.52 -1.77
CA ALA A 88 4.58 14.50 -2.85
C ALA A 88 5.39 15.75 -2.45
N VAL A 89 5.23 16.23 -1.21
CA VAL A 89 6.04 17.35 -0.69
C VAL A 89 7.50 16.93 -0.53
N ALA A 90 7.75 15.73 0.00
CA ALA A 90 9.11 15.21 0.14
C ALA A 90 9.80 15.04 -1.22
N ASP A 91 9.07 14.52 -2.22
CA ASP A 91 9.56 14.37 -3.59
C ASP A 91 9.81 15.73 -4.25
N LEU A 92 8.99 16.75 -3.96
CA LEU A 92 9.17 18.12 -4.45
C LEU A 92 10.45 18.76 -3.90
N ILE A 93 10.69 18.65 -2.59
CA ILE A 93 11.89 19.16 -1.92
C ILE A 93 13.14 18.46 -2.44
N THR A 94 13.03 17.15 -2.68
CA THR A 94 14.14 16.33 -3.15
C THR A 94 14.16 16.16 -4.67
N LEU A 95 13.49 17.02 -5.45
CA LEU A 95 13.35 16.88 -6.91
C LEU A 95 14.67 16.57 -7.63
N PRO A 96 15.80 17.26 -7.35
CA PRO A 96 17.06 16.97 -8.02
C PRO A 96 17.62 15.56 -7.74
N LEU A 97 17.08 14.86 -6.75
CA LEU A 97 17.53 13.51 -6.40
C LEU A 97 16.61 12.47 -7.05
N PRO A 98 17.12 11.68 -8.04
CA PRO A 98 16.37 10.60 -8.64
C PRO A 98 16.19 9.49 -7.61
N THR A 99 14.96 9.36 -7.14
CA THR A 99 14.57 8.43 -6.09
C THR A 99 13.38 7.59 -6.54
N GLN A 100 13.36 6.34 -6.09
CA GLN A 100 12.26 5.43 -6.37
C GLN A 100 10.95 5.97 -5.77
N PRO A 101 9.79 5.64 -6.37
CA PRO A 101 8.50 6.03 -5.82
C PRO A 101 8.30 5.41 -4.43
N ILE A 102 7.83 6.22 -3.48
CA ILE A 102 7.55 5.78 -2.11
C ILE A 102 6.12 5.27 -2.00
N ALA A 103 5.15 5.93 -2.65
CA ALA A 103 3.75 5.52 -2.64
C ALA A 103 3.42 4.65 -3.86
N HIS A 104 2.76 3.51 -3.62
CA HIS A 104 2.30 2.57 -4.64
C HIS A 104 0.79 2.36 -4.51
N PRO A 105 0.02 2.31 -5.61
CA PRO A 105 0.42 2.54 -7.02
C PRO A 105 0.98 3.96 -7.25
N ILE A 106 1.74 4.16 -8.34
CA ILE A 106 2.45 5.44 -8.60
C ILE A 106 1.43 6.57 -8.71
N TYR A 107 0.36 6.34 -9.47
CA TYR A 107 -0.80 7.22 -9.53
C TYR A 107 -2.02 6.54 -8.93
N ILE A 108 -2.90 7.32 -8.32
CA ILE A 108 -4.09 6.81 -7.61
C ILE A 108 -5.02 6.06 -8.56
N TRP A 109 -5.09 6.49 -9.82
CA TRP A 109 -5.96 5.96 -10.86
C TRP A 109 -5.37 4.79 -11.64
N GLU A 110 -4.14 4.35 -11.35
CA GLU A 110 -3.59 3.15 -11.98
C GLU A 110 -4.38 1.92 -11.55
N ASP A 111 -4.70 1.83 -10.27
CA ASP A 111 -5.50 0.74 -9.70
C ASP A 111 -6.31 1.26 -8.52
N PHE A 112 -7.63 1.27 -8.67
CA PHE A 112 -8.56 1.70 -7.63
C PHE A 112 -8.92 0.56 -6.67
N ASP A 113 -8.73 -0.70 -7.05
CA ASP A 113 -9.10 -1.85 -6.24
C ASP A 113 -8.01 -2.23 -5.23
N ILE A 114 -6.77 -1.76 -5.45
CA ILE A 114 -5.62 -1.99 -4.56
C ILE A 114 -5.42 -0.83 -3.58
N ASP A 115 -5.20 -1.14 -2.30
CA ASP A 115 -4.88 -0.13 -1.28
C ASP A 115 -3.50 0.51 -1.49
N THR A 116 -3.38 1.79 -1.13
CA THR A 116 -2.09 2.49 -1.25
C THR A 116 -1.10 1.97 -0.21
N THR A 117 0.07 1.53 -0.67
CA THR A 117 1.19 1.04 0.15
C THR A 117 2.37 1.98 0.06
N TYR A 118 3.24 1.94 1.08
CA TYR A 118 4.41 2.81 1.16
C TYR A 118 5.67 1.95 1.28
N GLY A 119 6.60 2.13 0.33
CA GLY A 119 7.90 1.47 0.31
C GLY A 119 8.98 2.27 1.03
N ASP A 120 10.24 1.89 0.80
CA ASP A 120 11.40 2.54 1.40
C ASP A 120 11.55 4.01 0.95
N ALA A 121 11.69 4.91 1.92
CA ALA A 121 11.90 6.32 1.64
C ALA A 121 13.32 6.59 1.12
N PHE A 122 13.42 7.51 0.14
CA PHE A 122 14.70 8.04 -0.38
C PHE A 122 15.66 6.98 -0.95
N ARG A 123 15.15 5.85 -1.46
CA ARG A 123 15.98 4.92 -2.23
C ARG A 123 16.39 5.57 -3.54
N TYR A 124 17.70 5.61 -3.80
CA TYR A 124 18.21 6.08 -5.07
C TYR A 124 17.79 5.16 -6.21
N ASP A 125 17.34 5.74 -7.31
CA ASP A 125 16.99 5.00 -8.50
C ASP A 125 18.25 4.66 -9.32
N SER A 126 18.96 3.63 -8.86
CA SER A 126 20.23 3.15 -9.43
C SER A 126 20.07 2.18 -10.61
N SER A 127 18.86 1.84 -11.02
CA SER A 127 18.60 0.68 -11.91
C SER A 127 17.86 1.07 -13.19
N GLN A 128 18.47 0.76 -14.35
CA GLN A 128 17.75 0.45 -15.60
C GLN A 128 16.96 -0.88 -15.47
N ASN A 129 16.05 -0.96 -14.50
CA ASN A 129 15.16 -2.11 -14.37
C ASN A 129 13.98 -1.73 -13.48
N ILE A 130 12.90 -1.28 -14.10
CA ILE A 130 11.58 -1.48 -13.50
C ILE A 130 11.20 -2.92 -13.88
N GLN A 131 11.84 -3.88 -13.23
CA GLN A 131 11.02 -5.00 -12.79
C GLN A 131 10.00 -4.38 -11.84
N PRO A 132 8.70 -4.68 -11.98
CA PRO A 132 7.74 -4.38 -10.93
C PRO A 132 8.40 -4.80 -9.64
N GLN A 133 8.44 -3.94 -8.61
CA GLN A 133 8.63 -4.49 -7.28
C GLN A 133 7.63 -5.64 -7.23
N PRO A 134 8.06 -6.89 -7.03
CA PRO A 134 7.11 -7.94 -6.76
C PRO A 134 6.33 -7.35 -5.59
N VAL A 135 5.02 -7.11 -5.78
CA VAL A 135 4.06 -7.22 -4.68
C VAL A 135 4.66 -8.30 -3.83
N ALA A 136 5.16 -7.96 -2.63
CA ALA A 136 5.94 -8.88 -1.81
C ALA A 136 5.26 -10.22 -1.98
N THR A 137 5.87 -11.08 -2.80
CA THR A 137 5.14 -12.26 -3.24
C THR A 137 4.95 -12.93 -1.90
N GLU A 138 3.70 -13.15 -1.48
CA GLU A 138 3.47 -14.22 -0.53
C GLU A 138 4.35 -15.34 -1.04
N PRO A 139 5.42 -15.72 -0.31
CA PRO A 139 6.47 -16.53 -0.89
C PRO A 139 5.77 -17.72 -1.51
N ALA A 140 5.85 -17.83 -2.85
CA ALA A 140 5.20 -18.91 -3.57
C ALA A 140 5.58 -20.19 -2.83
N PRO A 141 4.60 -21.07 -2.54
CA PRO A 141 4.84 -22.21 -1.66
C PRO A 141 6.05 -22.92 -2.22
N VAL A 142 7.14 -22.89 -1.44
CA VAL A 142 8.36 -23.62 -1.74
C VAL A 142 7.91 -25.00 -2.16
N PRO A 143 8.39 -25.58 -3.28
CA PRO A 143 8.13 -26.98 -3.55
C PRO A 143 8.51 -27.70 -2.27
N GLN A 144 7.51 -28.25 -1.56
CA GLN A 144 7.78 -29.05 -0.39
C GLN A 144 8.66 -30.16 -0.92
N ALA A 145 9.97 -30.06 -0.65
CA ALA A 145 10.84 -31.21 -0.67
C ALA A 145 10.05 -32.28 0.07
N ALA A 146 9.80 -33.40 -0.60
CA ALA A 146 8.95 -34.48 -0.10
C ALA A 146 9.16 -34.57 1.41
N GLN A 147 8.09 -34.25 2.16
CA GLN A 147 8.16 -34.23 3.61
C GLN A 147 8.80 -35.55 4.03
N PRO A 148 9.91 -35.54 4.79
CA PRO A 148 10.35 -36.73 5.47
C PRO A 148 9.14 -37.26 6.24
N ALA A 149 8.84 -38.55 6.08
CA ALA A 149 7.70 -39.20 6.71
C ALA A 149 7.54 -38.68 8.14
N ALA A 150 6.34 -38.18 8.45
CA ALA A 150 6.07 -37.50 9.70
C ALA A 150 6.62 -38.31 10.89
N PRO A 151 7.36 -37.70 11.83
CA PRO A 151 7.65 -38.36 13.09
C PRO A 151 6.31 -38.68 13.75
N VAL A 152 6.15 -39.94 14.17
CA VAL A 152 4.99 -40.42 14.91
C VAL A 152 4.69 -39.42 16.04
N PRO A 153 3.44 -38.92 16.19
CA PRO A 153 3.10 -38.04 17.29
C PRO A 153 3.43 -38.73 18.61
N VAL A 154 4.43 -38.22 19.31
CA VAL A 154 4.63 -38.57 20.72
C VAL A 154 3.56 -37.79 21.47
N ASP A 155 2.65 -38.53 22.11
CA ASP A 155 1.57 -37.96 22.93
C ASP A 155 2.17 -37.36 24.21
N ASP A 156 2.59 -36.09 24.12
CA ASP A 156 3.15 -35.33 25.23
C ASP A 156 2.10 -34.96 26.30
N SER A 157 0.81 -35.26 26.07
CA SER A 157 -0.26 -34.92 27.01
C SER A 157 -0.19 -35.72 28.31
N GLU A 158 0.34 -36.94 28.28
CA GLU A 158 0.61 -37.74 29.47
C GLU A 158 1.75 -37.15 30.30
N PHE A 159 2.80 -36.63 29.65
CA PHE A 159 3.96 -36.06 30.32
C PHE A 159 3.59 -34.75 31.03
N ILE A 160 2.88 -33.86 30.34
CA ILE A 160 2.40 -32.58 30.87
C ILE A 160 1.43 -32.79 32.05
N LYS A 161 0.53 -33.78 31.97
CA LYS A 161 -0.43 -34.09 33.05
C LYS A 161 0.26 -34.64 34.30
N ARG A 162 1.28 -35.51 34.15
CA ARG A 162 2.01 -36.08 35.30
C ARG A 162 2.79 -35.01 36.08
N ASP A 163 3.48 -34.10 35.38
CA ASP A 163 4.26 -33.05 36.05
C ASP A 163 3.38 -32.03 36.77
N THR A 164 2.24 -31.67 36.17
CA THR A 164 1.31 -30.70 36.77
C THR A 164 0.67 -31.25 38.03
N ASN A 165 0.22 -32.51 38.02
CA ASN A 165 -0.41 -33.15 39.17
C ASN A 165 0.57 -33.33 40.35
N ARG A 166 1.82 -33.75 40.07
CA ARG A 166 2.84 -33.93 41.11
C ARG A 166 3.22 -32.61 41.77
N LYS A 167 3.26 -31.51 41.00
CA LYS A 167 3.54 -30.17 41.52
C LYS A 167 2.39 -29.64 42.38
N LEU A 168 1.14 -29.89 41.99
CA LEU A 168 -0.04 -29.57 42.81
C LEU A 168 -0.01 -30.32 44.15
N ASP A 169 0.20 -31.63 44.13
CA ASP A 169 0.24 -32.45 45.36
C ASP A 169 1.33 -31.98 46.32
N SER A 170 2.51 -31.62 45.82
CA SER A 170 3.59 -31.08 46.64
C SER A 170 3.24 -29.73 47.30
N MET A 171 2.45 -28.89 46.61
CA MET A 171 1.97 -27.62 47.17
C MET A 171 0.86 -27.83 48.20
N PHE A 172 -0.02 -28.82 48.00
CA PHE A 172 -1.07 -29.16 48.96
C PHE A 172 -0.51 -29.81 50.23
N GLN A 173 0.42 -30.75 50.13
CA GLN A 173 1.07 -31.35 51.30
C GLN A 173 1.84 -30.33 52.13
N ASN A 174 2.61 -29.44 51.50
CA ASN A 174 3.36 -28.41 52.20
C ASN A 174 2.43 -27.41 52.94
N LYS A 175 1.19 -27.23 52.46
CA LYS A 175 0.18 -26.38 53.11
C LYS A 175 -0.60 -27.07 54.23
N MET A 176 -0.62 -28.41 54.27
CA MET A 176 -1.29 -29.18 55.32
C MET A 176 -0.35 -29.64 56.45
N THR A 177 0.94 -29.34 56.36
CA THR A 177 1.94 -29.67 57.41
C THR A 177 2.35 -28.45 58.26
N LYS A 178 1.58 -27.35 58.17
CA LYS A 178 1.69 -26.13 58.99
C LYS A 178 0.40 -25.93 59.76
#